data_AF-A0A8B5XH56-F1
#
_entry.id   AF-A0A8B5XH56-F1
#
_cell.length_a   1.000
_cell.length_b   1.000
_cell.length_c   1.000
_cell.angle_alpha   90.00
_cell.angle_beta   90.00
_cell.angle_gamma   90.00
#
_symmetry.space_group_name_H-M   'P 1'
#
loop_
_entity.id
_entity.type
_entity.pdbx_description
1 polymer ?
#
loop_
_entity_poly.entity_id
_entity_poly.type
_entity_poly.pdbx_seq_one_letter_code
_entity_poly.pdbx_strand_id
1 'polypeptide(L)' 'VVKMLAKDVISPERVFYRDNRSYFNVLVDDNIKKWVLRYRSNSKKSTIEIRDKGIFPVSTPLEVANYAKEILEVIEKFA' A
#
# COMPACT_ATOMS: atom_id res chain seq x y z
N VAL A 1 7.55 4.74 3.33
CA VAL A 1 7.62 3.29 3.61
C VAL A 1 7.44 2.46 2.35
N VAL A 2 6.27 2.48 1.69
CA VAL A 2 6.01 1.53 0.57
C VAL A 2 6.98 1.67 -0.61
N LYS A 3 7.32 2.90 -1.06
CA LYS A 3 8.38 3.12 -2.06
C LYS A 3 9.73 2.46 -1.71
N MET A 4 10.10 2.48 -0.44
CA MET A 4 11.35 1.87 0.05
C MET A 4 11.27 0.35 0.03
N LEU A 5 10.11 -0.24 0.37
CA LEU A 5 9.90 -1.69 0.27
C LEU A 5 9.95 -2.14 -1.20
N ALA A 6 9.29 -1.40 -2.09
CA ALA A 6 9.17 -1.77 -3.50
C ALA A 6 10.49 -1.84 -4.27
N LYS A 7 11.57 -1.21 -3.78
CA LYS A 7 12.87 -1.10 -4.46
C LYS A 7 13.47 -2.45 -4.89
N ASP A 8 13.12 -3.53 -4.18
CA ASP A 8 13.65 -4.87 -4.41
C ASP A 8 12.90 -5.61 -5.54
N VAL A 9 11.75 -5.07 -5.99
CA VAL A 9 10.87 -5.69 -7.00
C VAL A 9 10.67 -4.79 -8.23
N ILE A 10 10.46 -3.48 -8.02
CA ILE A 10 10.28 -2.49 -9.09
C ILE A 10 11.00 -1.18 -8.75
N SER A 11 11.23 -0.35 -9.77
CA SER A 11 11.70 1.02 -9.54
C SER A 11 10.72 1.78 -8.61
N PRO A 12 11.19 2.43 -7.53
CA PRO A 12 10.35 3.22 -6.63
C PRO A 12 9.57 4.34 -7.34
N GLU A 13 10.00 4.79 -8.51
CA GLU A 13 9.29 5.79 -9.33
C GLU A 13 8.00 5.25 -9.96
N ARG A 14 7.88 3.93 -10.07
CA ARG A 14 6.64 3.27 -10.51
C ARG A 14 5.59 3.19 -9.41
N VAL A 15 5.91 3.55 -8.16
CA VAL A 15 4.96 3.53 -7.04
C VAL A 15 4.38 4.94 -6.84
N PHE A 16 3.06 5.05 -6.99
CA PHE A 16 2.34 6.31 -6.90
C PHE A 16 1.43 6.35 -5.68
N TYR A 17 1.29 7.53 -5.12
CA TYR A 17 0.43 7.81 -3.98
C TYR A 17 -0.72 8.73 -4.42
N ARG A 18 -1.96 8.34 -4.14
CA ARG A 18 -3.15 9.13 -4.44
C ARG A 18 -3.97 9.32 -3.18
N ASP A 19 -4.20 10.56 -2.79
CA ASP A 19 -5.10 10.86 -1.70
C ASP A 19 -6.54 10.90 -2.22
N ASN A 20 -7.36 9.95 -1.76
CA ASN A 20 -8.78 9.91 -2.06
C ASN A 20 -9.57 10.32 -0.82
N ARG A 21 -10.78 10.83 -1.02
CA ARG A 21 -11.65 11.34 0.07
C ARG A 21 -11.77 10.41 1.29
N SER A 22 -11.74 9.10 1.08
CA SER A 22 -11.95 8.10 2.16
C SER A 22 -10.71 7.27 2.49
N TYR A 23 -9.63 7.37 1.71
CA TYR A 23 -8.42 6.57 1.90
C TYR A 23 -7.24 7.11 1.10
N PHE A 24 -6.04 6.88 1.61
CA PHE A 24 -4.81 7.08 0.87
C PHE A 24 -4.47 5.82 0.08
N ASN A 25 -4.28 5.95 -1.22
CA ASN A 25 -4.11 4.83 -2.14
C ASN A 25 -2.66 4.72 -2.61
N VAL A 26 -2.16 3.49 -2.69
CA VAL A 26 -0.85 3.17 -3.26
C VAL A 26 -1.04 2.37 -4.53
N LEU A 27 -0.47 2.85 -5.64
CA LEU A 27 -0.64 2.31 -6.99
C LEU A 27 0.70 1.96 -7.60
N VAL A 28 0.71 1.01 -8.54
CA VAL A 28 1.80 0.81 -9.49
C VAL A 28 1.44 1.47 -10.83
N ASP A 29 2.40 2.15 -11.45
CA ASP A 29 2.26 2.85 -12.75
C ASP A 29 1.10 3.84 -12.82
N ASP A 30 0.75 4.46 -11.69
CA ASP A 30 -0.36 5.41 -11.55
C ASP A 30 -1.71 4.88 -12.08
N ASN A 31 -1.89 3.56 -12.07
CA ASN A 31 -3.06 2.90 -12.63
C ASN A 31 -3.98 2.37 -11.51
N ILE A 32 -5.23 2.82 -11.48
CA ILE A 32 -6.21 2.42 -10.46
C ILE A 32 -6.48 0.90 -10.44
N LYS A 33 -6.31 0.21 -11.57
CA LYS A 33 -6.43 -1.25 -11.66
C LYS A 33 -5.20 -1.99 -11.11
N LYS A 34 -4.10 -1.29 -10.82
CA LYS A 34 -2.87 -1.79 -10.21
C LYS A 34 -2.67 -1.23 -8.79
N TRP A 35 -3.76 -1.09 -8.03
CA TRP A 35 -3.68 -0.71 -6.63
C TRP A 35 -3.06 -1.82 -5.78
N VAL A 36 -2.31 -1.43 -4.76
CA VAL A 36 -1.52 -2.31 -3.87
C VAL A 36 -2.07 -2.28 -2.45
N LEU A 37 -2.15 -1.07 -1.89
CA LEU A 37 -2.55 -0.84 -0.51
C LEU A 37 -3.43 0.40 -0.41
N ARG A 38 -4.44 0.36 0.45
CA ARG A 38 -5.25 1.52 0.83
C ARG A 38 -5.17 1.75 2.32
N TYR A 39 -4.68 2.90 2.74
CA TYR A 39 -4.65 3.31 4.13
C TYR A 39 -5.89 4.14 4.45
N ARG A 40 -6.64 3.74 5.48
CA ARG A 40 -7.80 4.46 6.00
C ARG A 40 -7.48 4.94 7.40
N SER A 41 -7.60 6.24 7.62
CA SER A 41 -7.52 6.84 8.95
C SER A 41 -8.93 7.15 9.42
N ASN A 42 -9.36 6.57 10.55
CA ASN A 42 -10.59 6.96 11.23
C ASN A 42 -10.24 7.50 12.62
N SER A 43 -11.13 8.30 13.21
CA SER A 43 -10.94 8.94 14.52
C SER A 43 -10.62 7.99 15.67
N LYS A 44 -10.89 6.69 15.53
CA LYS A 44 -10.65 5.68 16.57
C LYS A 44 -9.55 4.68 16.21
N LYS A 45 -9.40 4.33 14.92
CA LYS A 45 -8.50 3.27 14.44
C LYS A 45 -8.12 3.53 12.99
N SER A 46 -6.85 3.34 12.67
CA SER A 46 -6.38 3.28 11.29
C SER A 46 -6.31 1.83 10.81
N THR A 47 -6.48 1.64 9.51
CA THR A 47 -6.40 0.31 8.88
C THR A 47 -5.70 0.41 7.55
N ILE A 48 -5.04 -0.66 7.14
CA ILE A 48 -4.60 -0.87 5.76
C ILE A 48 -5.41 -1.98 5.13
N GLU A 49 -5.83 -1.80 3.89
CA GLU A 49 -6.34 -2.86 3.04
C GLU A 49 -5.27 -3.19 2.01
N ILE A 50 -4.79 -4.43 2.02
CA ILE A 50 -3.83 -4.95 1.05
C ILE A 50 -4.59 -5.80 0.05
N ARG A 51 -4.38 -5.54 -1.24
CA ARG A 51 -5.09 -6.22 -2.32
C ARG A 51 -4.93 -7.73 -2.24
N ASP A 52 -6.05 -8.44 -2.34
CA ASP A 52 -6.14 -9.90 -2.27
C ASP A 52 -5.60 -10.53 -0.97
N LYS A 53 -5.37 -9.74 0.08
CA LYS A 53 -4.81 -10.19 1.37
C LYS A 53 -5.71 -9.89 2.57
N GLY A 54 -6.40 -8.75 2.56
CA GLY A 54 -7.38 -8.40 3.58
C GLY A 54 -7.17 -7.01 4.19
N ILE A 55 -7.82 -6.79 5.33
CA ILE A 55 -7.80 -5.51 6.07
C ILE A 55 -7.15 -5.75 7.42
N PHE A 56 -6.15 -4.92 7.74
CA PHE A 56 -5.35 -5.05 8.94
C PHE A 56 -5.37 -3.74 9.74
N PRO A 57 -5.52 -3.80 11.07
CA PRO A 57 -5.40 -2.62 11.90
C PRO A 57 -3.95 -2.15 11.97
N VAL A 58 -3.76 -0.83 11.99
CA VAL A 58 -2.46 -0.19 12.24
C VAL A 58 -2.66 0.97 13.19
N SER A 59 -1.73 1.15 14.14
CA SER A 59 -1.75 2.30 15.06
C SER A 59 -0.98 3.47 14.50
N THR A 60 0.07 3.20 13.71
CA THR A 60 0.90 4.23 13.05
C THR A 60 1.12 3.90 11.56
N PRO A 61 1.39 4.89 10.69
CA PRO A 61 1.74 4.63 9.29
C PRO A 61 3.02 3.80 9.11
N LEU A 62 3.91 3.75 10.11
CA LEU A 62 5.14 2.94 10.05
C LEU A 62 4.85 1.44 10.14
N GLU A 63 3.79 1.03 10.82
CA GLU A 63 3.37 -0.38 10.95
C GLU A 63 2.99 -1.03 9.62
N VAL A 64 2.83 -0.25 8.55
CA VAL A 64 2.76 -0.77 7.17
C VAL A 64 3.95 -1.69 6.86
N ALA A 65 5.13 -1.42 7.43
CA ALA A 65 6.32 -2.24 7.25
C ALA A 65 6.19 -3.66 7.82
N ASN A 66 5.29 -3.88 8.79
CA ASN A 66 5.05 -5.22 9.36
C ASN A 66 4.37 -6.16 8.35
N TYR A 67 3.78 -5.61 7.28
CA TYR A 67 3.10 -6.34 6.21
C TYR A 67 3.90 -6.28 4.90
N ALA A 68 5.23 -6.11 5.00
CA ALA A 68 6.10 -5.97 3.84
C ALA A 68 5.99 -7.15 2.89
N LYS A 69 5.92 -8.38 3.41
CA LYS A 69 5.79 -9.60 2.60
C LYS A 69 4.53 -9.55 1.74
N GLU A 70 3.38 -9.28 2.33
CA GLU A 70 2.08 -9.21 1.65
C GLU A 70 2.05 -8.10 0.61
N ILE A 71 2.66 -6.94 0.92
CA ILE A 71 2.75 -5.80 0.01
C ILE A 71 3.64 -6.16 -1.20
N LEU A 72 4.80 -6.78 -0.97
CA LEU A 72 5.72 -7.18 -2.03
C LEU A 72 5.10 -8.22 -2.96
N GLU A 73 4.43 -9.24 -2.40
CA GLU A 73 3.71 -10.25 -3.20
C GLU A 73 2.64 -9.64 -4.12
N VAL A 74 2.03 -8.50 -3.73
CA VAL A 74 1.08 -7.78 -4.59
C VAL A 74 1.80 -6.96 -5.65
N ILE A 75 2.91 -6.31 -5.29
CA ILE A 75 3.71 -5.52 -6.23
C ILE A 75 4.32 -6.41 -7.32
N GLU A 76 4.79 -7.60 -6.98
CA GLU A 76 5.35 -8.59 -7.91
C GLU A 76 4.37 -8.98 -9.03
N LYS A 77 3.06 -8.95 -8.78
CA LYS A 77 2.04 -9.19 -9.82
C LYS A 77 2.02 -8.13 -10.92
N PHE A 78 2.63 -6.97 -10.70
CA PHE A 78 2.66 -5.83 -11.61
C PHE A 78 4.09 -5.44 -12.06
N ALA A 79 5.09 -6.22 -11.66
CA ALA A 79 6.48 -6.00 -12.01
C ALA A 79 6.70 -5.99 -13.53
#